data_AF-A0A3D1NT81-F1
#
_entry.id   AF-A0A3D1NT81-F1
#
_cell.length_a   1.000
_cell.length_b   1.000
_cell.length_c   1.000
_cell.angle_alpha   90.00
_cell.angle_beta   90.00
_cell.angle_gamma   90.00
#
_symmetry.space_group_name_H-M   'P 1'
#
loop_
_entity.id
_entity.type
_entity.pdbx_description
1 polymer ?
#
loop_
_entity_poly.entity_id
_entity_poly.type
_entity_poly.pdbx_seq_one_letter_code
_entity_poly.pdbx_strand_id
1 'polypeptide(L)'
;MLFSGTEECAHCPEAMSSRDRRLIAEDIADLVDSTYGLDPAPLRRIVERQRLDVFLLRRIRRNGGYRRAYYLHLLSRMPVDEKTVRAVERYTHSRNRYVRFCALSVQMMADMSALSSKIDAYSHRLSYFELSEVLRMLRQNVQPVDYEPLILSPNRNLRMLGLSVVWRFGIEDAEEILLRIVAENRSEESVGAMYVLCTLHSVITRPEVEKFVGGMNPVQRRVLLRYIARQGYSANALQVFIPEEEKRYYVSLVDSYKLNVG
;
A
#
# COMPACT_ATOMS: atom_id res chain seq x y z
N MET A 1 -3.90 -33.79 -5.72
CA MET A 1 -2.90 -34.58 -4.97
C MET A 1 -2.45 -33.74 -3.79
N LEU A 2 -2.67 -34.24 -2.58
CA LEU A 2 -2.28 -33.61 -1.32
C LEU A 2 -0.79 -33.89 -1.11
N PHE A 3 0.03 -32.85 -0.96
CA PHE A 3 1.44 -33.00 -0.63
C PHE A 3 1.57 -33.54 0.80
N SER A 4 1.98 -34.81 0.92
CA SER A 4 2.41 -35.43 2.17
C SER A 4 3.70 -34.75 2.65
N GLY A 5 3.70 -34.26 3.90
CA GLY A 5 4.76 -33.46 4.51
C GLY A 5 6.06 -34.19 4.84
N THR A 6 6.63 -34.93 3.89
CA THR A 6 7.91 -35.65 4.03
C THR A 6 8.77 -35.52 2.77
N GLU A 7 8.81 -34.33 2.16
CA GLU A 7 9.90 -34.00 1.23
C GLU A 7 10.98 -33.25 2.01
N GLU A 8 12.18 -33.82 2.02
CA GLU A 8 13.38 -33.18 2.54
C GLU A 8 13.47 -31.77 1.95
N CYS A 9 13.38 -30.73 2.80
CA CYS A 9 13.70 -29.38 2.37
C CYS A 9 15.07 -29.41 1.68
N ALA A 10 15.13 -28.89 0.45
CA ALA A 10 16.33 -28.81 -0.37
C ALA A 10 17.57 -28.57 0.51
N HIS A 11 18.58 -29.43 0.38
CA HIS A 11 19.72 -29.48 1.29
C HIS A 11 20.50 -28.16 1.23
N CYS A 12 20.18 -27.20 2.10
CA CYS A 12 21.00 -26.01 2.28
C CYS A 12 22.26 -26.40 3.07
N PRO A 13 23.47 -26.13 2.56
CA PRO A 13 24.71 -26.44 3.27
C PRO A 13 24.79 -25.68 4.60
N GLU A 14 25.41 -26.31 5.62
CA GLU A 14 25.48 -25.75 6.99
C GLU A 14 26.35 -24.49 7.10
N ALA A 15 27.37 -24.36 6.24
CA ALA A 15 28.29 -23.22 6.21
C ALA A 15 28.09 -22.38 4.95
N MET A 16 27.12 -21.46 5.00
CA MET A 16 26.86 -20.52 3.89
C MET A 16 27.72 -19.25 3.97
N SER A 17 28.19 -18.77 2.82
CA SER A 17 28.87 -17.47 2.75
C SER A 17 27.91 -16.32 3.05
N SER A 18 28.45 -15.12 3.31
CA SER A 18 27.62 -13.92 3.45
C SER A 18 26.83 -13.57 2.18
N ARG A 19 27.33 -13.97 1.00
CA ARG A 19 26.65 -13.75 -0.27
C ARG A 19 25.45 -14.67 -0.37
N ASP A 20 25.63 -15.95 -0.05
CA ASP A 20 24.58 -16.95 -0.19
C ASP A 20 23.43 -16.69 0.79
N ARG A 21 23.73 -16.29 2.04
CA ARG A 21 22.70 -15.89 2.99
C ARG A 21 21.90 -14.66 2.54
N ARG A 22 22.54 -13.74 1.80
CA ARG A 22 21.82 -12.59 1.24
C ARG A 22 20.92 -13.05 0.10
N LEU A 23 21.42 -13.89 -0.81
CA LEU A 23 20.63 -14.42 -1.92
C LEU A 23 19.39 -15.17 -1.41
N ILE A 24 19.53 -16.06 -0.43
CA ILE A 24 18.36 -16.72 0.19
C ILE A 24 17.39 -15.71 0.80
N ALA A 25 17.91 -14.66 1.45
CA ALA A 25 17.04 -13.64 2.04
C ALA A 25 16.28 -12.83 0.96
N GLU A 26 16.91 -12.59 -0.20
CA GLU A 26 16.27 -11.98 -1.38
C GLU A 26 15.21 -12.93 -1.95
N ASP A 27 15.53 -14.21 -2.16
CA ASP A 27 14.61 -15.21 -2.70
C ASP A 27 13.37 -15.41 -1.81
N ILE A 28 13.54 -15.45 -0.49
CA ILE A 28 12.41 -15.51 0.46
C ILE A 28 11.58 -14.24 0.38
N ALA A 29 12.20 -13.06 0.26
CA ALA A 29 11.47 -11.81 0.14
C ALA A 29 10.64 -11.78 -1.15
N ASP A 30 11.20 -12.22 -2.28
CA ASP A 30 10.50 -12.32 -3.55
C ASP A 30 9.35 -13.35 -3.50
N LEU A 31 9.57 -14.48 -2.83
CA LEU A 31 8.54 -15.50 -2.60
C LEU A 31 7.36 -14.96 -1.77
N VAL A 32 7.66 -14.28 -0.66
CA VAL A 32 6.63 -13.64 0.19
C VAL A 32 5.94 -12.51 -0.57
N ASP A 33 6.67 -11.76 -1.39
CA ASP A 33 6.11 -10.65 -2.16
C ASP A 33 5.15 -11.14 -3.27
N SER A 34 5.37 -12.35 -3.79
CA SER A 34 4.58 -12.96 -4.87
C SER A 34 3.49 -13.94 -4.43
N THR A 35 3.44 -14.33 -3.14
CA THR A 35 2.53 -15.39 -2.67
C THR A 35 1.50 -14.89 -1.65
N TYR A 36 0.22 -15.21 -1.87
CA TYR A 36 -0.87 -14.92 -0.95
C TYR A 36 -1.09 -16.08 0.03
N GLY A 37 -1.30 -15.79 1.31
CA GLY A 37 -1.63 -16.78 2.34
C GLY A 37 -0.52 -17.80 2.60
N LEU A 38 0.74 -17.42 2.38
CA LEU A 38 1.88 -18.31 2.55
C LEU A 38 1.99 -18.80 4.01
N ASP A 39 2.05 -20.13 4.20
CA ASP A 39 2.35 -20.71 5.52
C ASP A 39 3.77 -20.29 5.95
N PRO A 40 3.93 -19.58 7.10
CA PRO A 40 5.24 -19.15 7.56
C PRO A 40 6.11 -20.29 8.12
N ALA A 41 5.55 -21.48 8.39
CA ALA A 41 6.28 -22.55 9.07
C ALA A 41 7.50 -23.08 8.29
N PRO A 42 7.43 -23.35 6.97
CA PRO A 42 8.61 -23.73 6.19
C PRO A 42 9.67 -22.62 6.14
N LEU A 43 9.26 -21.36 5.98
CA LEU A 43 10.16 -20.23 5.97
C LEU A 43 10.88 -20.05 7.31
N ARG A 44 10.17 -20.25 8.43
CA ARG A 44 10.74 -20.18 9.77
C ARG A 44 11.87 -21.19 9.95
N ARG A 45 11.68 -22.44 9.49
CA ARG A 45 12.74 -23.46 9.53
C ARG A 45 14.00 -23.03 8.75
N ILE A 46 13.84 -22.42 7.58
CA ILE A 46 14.97 -21.93 6.77
C ILE A 46 15.68 -20.77 7.49
N VAL A 47 14.91 -19.80 7.98
CA VAL A 47 15.42 -18.62 8.69
C VAL A 47 16.21 -19.01 9.93
N GLU A 48 15.69 -19.95 10.73
CA GLU A 48 16.35 -20.47 11.93
C GLU A 48 17.61 -21.27 11.59
N ARG A 49 17.51 -22.24 10.68
CA ARG A 49 18.64 -23.09 10.27
C ARG A 49 19.81 -22.26 9.73
N GLN A 50 19.51 -21.23 8.94
CA GLN A 50 20.54 -20.37 8.32
C GLN A 50 20.86 -19.11 9.11
N ARG A 51 20.18 -18.89 10.25
CA ARG A 51 20.32 -17.72 11.12
C ARG A 51 20.23 -16.40 10.35
N LEU A 52 19.26 -16.32 9.44
CA LEU A 52 19.11 -15.19 8.52
C LEU A 52 18.74 -13.91 9.26
N ASP A 53 17.89 -14.01 10.27
CA ASP A 53 17.55 -12.95 11.23
C ASP A 53 18.80 -12.33 11.87
N VAL A 54 19.70 -13.15 12.43
CA VAL A 54 20.94 -12.71 13.07
C VAL A 54 21.88 -12.08 12.05
N PHE A 55 21.98 -12.67 10.86
CA PHE A 55 22.75 -12.14 9.75
C PHE A 55 22.24 -10.74 9.32
N LEU A 56 20.95 -10.60 9.08
CA LEU A 56 20.31 -9.34 8.67
C LEU A 56 20.42 -8.28 9.78
N LEU A 57 20.17 -8.63 11.04
CA LEU A 57 20.36 -7.72 12.17
C LEU A 57 21.79 -7.18 12.26
N ARG A 58 22.79 -8.03 12.02
CA ARG A 58 24.20 -7.59 11.98
C ARG A 58 24.44 -6.61 10.82
N ARG A 59 23.86 -6.86 9.65
CA ARG A 59 23.95 -5.97 8.49
C ARG A 59 23.24 -4.63 8.73
N ILE A 60 22.07 -4.64 9.34
CA ILE A 60 21.28 -3.45 9.72
C ILE A 60 22.07 -2.55 10.67
N ARG A 61 22.72 -3.13 11.70
CA ARG A 61 23.54 -2.38 12.67
C ARG A 61 24.76 -1.73 12.02
N ARG A 62 25.43 -2.43 11.10
CA ARG A 62 26.69 -1.98 10.47
C ARG A 62 26.51 -0.99 9.32
N ASN A 63 25.36 -0.99 8.66
CA ASN A 63 25.10 -0.13 7.49
C ASN A 63 24.22 1.06 7.87
N GLY A 64 24.27 2.14 7.07
CA GLY A 64 23.37 3.30 7.17
C GLY A 64 22.57 3.52 5.88
N GLY A 65 21.67 4.50 5.91
CA GLY A 65 20.90 4.95 4.73
C GLY A 65 20.15 3.84 3.99
N TYR A 66 20.18 3.88 2.66
CA TYR A 66 19.49 2.94 1.78
C TYR A 66 19.91 1.48 2.00
N ARG A 67 21.20 1.22 2.28
CA ARG A 67 21.65 -0.15 2.59
C ARG A 67 20.99 -0.70 3.84
N ARG A 68 20.80 0.12 4.88
CA ARG A 68 20.06 -0.27 6.08
C ARG A 68 18.58 -0.52 5.77
N ALA A 69 17.96 0.37 4.99
CA ALA A 69 16.56 0.23 4.59
C ALA A 69 16.34 -1.08 3.82
N TYR A 70 17.23 -1.41 2.88
CA TYR A 70 17.20 -2.68 2.15
C TYR A 70 17.25 -3.91 3.06
N TYR A 71 18.16 -3.97 4.04
CA TYR A 71 18.18 -5.11 4.96
C TYR A 71 16.96 -5.16 5.92
N LEU A 72 16.39 -4.01 6.29
CA LEU A 72 15.13 -3.96 7.05
C LEU A 72 13.95 -4.43 6.19
N HIS A 73 13.94 -4.08 4.91
CA HIS A 73 12.94 -4.54 3.96
C HIS A 73 12.99 -6.07 3.84
N LEU A 74 14.17 -6.66 3.61
CA LEU A 74 14.32 -8.13 3.61
C LEU A 74 13.83 -8.74 4.94
N LEU A 75 14.23 -8.16 6.07
CA LEU A 75 13.81 -8.65 7.39
C LEU A 75 12.28 -8.60 7.58
N SER A 76 11.59 -7.63 6.98
CA SER A 76 10.13 -7.51 7.09
C SER A 76 9.37 -8.63 6.38
N ARG A 77 10.03 -9.41 5.52
CA ARG A 77 9.44 -10.58 4.85
C ARG A 77 9.78 -11.88 5.58
N MET A 78 10.59 -11.82 6.64
CA MET A 78 11.01 -13.01 7.37
C MET A 78 10.06 -13.27 8.54
N PRO A 79 9.71 -14.54 8.81
CA PRO A 79 9.10 -14.92 10.09
C PRO A 79 10.14 -14.79 11.21
N VAL A 80 10.15 -13.65 11.89
CA VAL A 80 11.12 -13.30 12.95
C VAL A 80 10.51 -13.34 14.33
N ASP A 81 11.36 -13.54 15.35
CA ASP A 81 10.93 -13.52 16.75
C ASP A 81 10.74 -12.10 17.31
N GLU A 82 10.05 -12.01 18.44
CA GLU A 82 9.77 -10.74 19.12
C GLU A 82 11.06 -9.99 19.52
N LYS A 83 12.15 -10.71 19.80
CA LYS A 83 13.46 -10.12 20.13
C LYS A 83 14.04 -9.38 18.93
N THR A 84 13.94 -9.95 17.74
CA THR A 84 14.38 -9.34 16.47
C THR A 84 13.56 -8.11 16.14
N VAL A 85 12.24 -8.19 16.33
CA VAL A 85 11.31 -7.07 16.15
C VAL A 85 11.68 -5.91 17.07
N ARG A 86 11.83 -6.16 18.37
CA ARG A 86 12.29 -5.14 19.35
C ARG A 86 13.66 -4.56 19.00
N ALA A 87 14.58 -5.38 18.49
CA ALA A 87 15.92 -4.92 18.14
C ALA A 87 15.95 -3.86 17.02
N VAL A 88 14.92 -3.81 16.16
CA VAL A 88 14.80 -2.83 15.07
C VAL A 88 13.85 -1.68 15.36
N GLU A 89 13.09 -1.72 16.46
CA GLU A 89 12.11 -0.70 16.83
C GLU A 89 12.69 0.71 16.83
N ARG A 90 13.90 0.91 17.38
CA ARG A 90 14.58 2.22 17.39
C ARG A 90 14.72 2.87 15.99
N TYR A 91 14.67 2.08 14.92
CA TYR A 91 14.80 2.61 13.56
C TYR A 91 13.51 3.24 13.03
N THR A 92 12.34 3.03 13.66
CA THR A 92 11.08 3.71 13.31
C THR A 92 11.16 5.24 13.51
N HIS A 93 12.14 5.71 14.29
CA HIS A 93 12.43 7.11 14.55
C HIS A 93 13.60 7.65 13.68
N SER A 94 14.05 6.88 12.68
CA SER A 94 15.15 7.31 11.82
C SER A 94 14.80 8.54 10.99
N ARG A 95 15.75 9.48 10.88
CA ARG A 95 15.65 10.63 9.95
C ARG A 95 15.49 10.18 8.49
N ASN A 96 16.00 9.01 8.11
CA ASN A 96 15.84 8.46 6.77
C ASN A 96 14.48 7.77 6.61
N ARG A 97 13.68 8.24 5.63
CA ARG A 97 12.31 7.77 5.37
C ARG A 97 12.20 6.27 5.14
N TYR A 98 13.03 5.75 4.24
CA TYR A 98 13.01 4.33 3.91
C TYR A 98 13.40 3.47 5.11
N VAL A 99 14.37 3.90 5.91
CA VAL A 99 14.77 3.18 7.14
C VAL A 99 13.61 3.11 8.13
N ARG A 100 12.96 4.23 8.43
CA ARG A 100 11.86 4.24 9.40
C ARG A 100 10.64 3.46 8.93
N PHE A 101 10.29 3.56 7.65
CA PHE A 101 9.15 2.80 7.10
C PHE A 101 9.45 1.30 7.02
N CYS A 102 10.66 0.89 6.61
CA CYS A 102 11.03 -0.53 6.61
C CYS A 102 11.09 -1.09 8.04
N ALA A 103 11.50 -0.31 9.03
CA ALA A 103 11.43 -0.71 10.44
C ALA A 103 9.99 -0.88 10.92
N LEU A 104 9.09 0.04 10.57
CA LEU A 104 7.64 -0.10 10.83
C LEU A 104 7.07 -1.34 10.13
N SER A 105 7.52 -1.63 8.91
CA SER A 105 7.11 -2.82 8.16
C SER A 105 7.47 -4.12 8.89
N VAL A 106 8.66 -4.20 9.50
CA VAL A 106 9.03 -5.35 10.35
C VAL A 106 8.07 -5.50 11.53
N GLN A 107 7.67 -4.38 12.17
CA GLN A 107 6.73 -4.40 13.29
C GLN A 107 5.33 -4.87 12.87
N MET A 108 4.82 -4.37 11.74
CA MET A 108 3.50 -4.74 11.24
C MET A 108 3.45 -6.19 10.77
N MET A 109 4.47 -6.66 10.05
CA MET A 109 4.52 -8.03 9.54
C MET A 109 4.72 -9.08 10.64
N ALA A 110 5.26 -8.68 11.79
CA ALA A 110 5.35 -9.58 12.95
C ALA A 110 4.01 -9.77 13.67
N ASP A 111 3.10 -8.80 13.59
CA ASP A 111 1.76 -8.86 14.18
C ASP A 111 0.78 -8.04 13.33
N MET A 112 0.16 -8.72 12.37
CA MET A 112 -0.81 -8.12 11.46
C MET A 112 -2.10 -7.68 12.17
N SER A 113 -2.42 -8.27 13.33
CA SER A 113 -3.61 -7.89 14.11
C SER A 113 -3.45 -6.51 14.75
N ALA A 114 -2.21 -6.11 15.07
CA ALA A 114 -1.90 -4.80 15.63
C ALA A 114 -1.54 -3.75 14.56
N LEU A 115 -1.67 -4.05 13.27
CA LEU A 115 -1.24 -3.17 12.17
C LEU A 115 -1.82 -1.76 12.30
N SER A 116 -3.13 -1.63 12.52
CA SER A 116 -3.80 -0.33 12.68
C SER A 116 -3.24 0.45 13.86
N SER A 117 -3.01 -0.20 15.01
CA SER A 117 -2.42 0.43 16.19
C SER A 117 -0.96 0.87 15.95
N LYS A 118 -0.19 0.12 15.16
CA LYS A 118 1.18 0.52 14.78
C LYS A 118 1.19 1.72 13.85
N ILE A 119 0.25 1.80 12.90
CA ILE A 119 0.08 2.98 12.04
C ILE A 119 -0.41 4.17 12.85
N ASP A 120 -1.29 3.96 13.82
CA ASP A 120 -1.80 5.02 14.68
C ASP A 120 -0.69 5.67 15.51
N ALA A 121 0.17 4.83 16.12
CA ALA A 121 1.33 5.29 16.89
C ALA A 121 2.43 5.90 16.01
N TYR A 122 2.38 5.75 14.68
CA TYR A 122 3.42 6.23 13.78
C TYR A 122 3.32 7.73 13.53
N SER A 123 4.31 8.48 14.01
CA SER A 123 4.27 9.95 14.04
C SER A 123 4.51 10.64 12.69
N HIS A 124 4.87 9.89 11.65
CA HIS A 124 5.17 10.47 10.32
C HIS A 124 4.04 10.19 9.33
N ARG A 125 3.87 11.09 8.37
CA ARG A 125 2.90 10.92 7.28
C ARG A 125 3.35 9.81 6.33
N LEU A 126 2.48 8.83 6.10
CA LEU A 126 2.66 7.83 5.05
C LEU A 126 2.41 8.45 3.67
N SER A 127 3.25 8.11 2.69
CA SER A 127 3.00 8.41 1.27
C SER A 127 2.08 7.37 0.65
N TYR A 128 1.55 7.68 -0.53
CA TYR A 128 0.84 6.71 -1.37
C TYR A 128 1.66 5.42 -1.62
N PHE A 129 2.98 5.54 -1.81
CA PHE A 129 3.85 4.37 -1.95
C PHE A 129 3.87 3.51 -0.67
N GLU A 130 4.05 4.14 0.49
CA GLU A 130 4.06 3.43 1.78
C GLU A 130 2.69 2.81 2.09
N LEU A 131 1.59 3.50 1.76
CA LEU A 131 0.24 2.95 1.86
C LEU A 131 0.03 1.76 0.91
N SER A 132 0.58 1.81 -0.30
CA SER A 132 0.52 0.69 -1.24
C SER A 132 1.28 -0.55 -0.73
N GLU A 133 2.38 -0.33 0.00
CA GLU A 133 3.11 -1.41 0.68
C GLU A 133 2.32 -2.00 1.84
N VAL A 134 1.61 -1.18 2.62
CA VAL A 134 0.69 -1.67 3.67
C VAL A 134 -0.44 -2.49 3.05
N LEU A 135 -1.06 -2.03 1.95
CA LEU A 135 -2.07 -2.79 1.22
C LEU A 135 -1.52 -4.13 0.70
N ARG A 136 -0.28 -4.15 0.22
CA ARG A 136 0.40 -5.37 -0.21
C ARG A 136 0.51 -6.37 0.96
N MET A 137 0.92 -5.90 2.14
CA MET A 137 0.99 -6.74 3.36
C MET A 137 -0.38 -7.32 3.72
N LEU A 138 -1.43 -6.50 3.72
CA LEU A 138 -2.79 -6.92 4.02
C LEU A 138 -3.26 -8.04 3.07
N ARG A 139 -3.04 -7.86 1.76
CA ARG A 139 -3.39 -8.88 0.78
C ARG A 139 -2.62 -10.18 0.99
N GLN A 140 -1.30 -10.11 1.18
CA GLN A 140 -0.45 -11.29 1.36
C GLN A 140 -0.81 -12.11 2.58
N ASN A 141 -1.20 -11.46 3.66
CA ASN A 141 -1.62 -12.14 4.88
C ASN A 141 -3.11 -12.50 4.89
N VAL A 142 -3.84 -12.23 3.81
CA VAL A 142 -5.30 -12.44 3.70
C VAL A 142 -6.02 -11.82 4.91
N GLN A 143 -5.53 -10.65 5.35
CA GLN A 143 -6.02 -10.00 6.55
C GLN A 143 -7.33 -9.29 6.22
N PRO A 144 -8.47 -9.65 6.86
CA PRO A 144 -9.69 -8.88 6.71
C PRO A 144 -9.48 -7.49 7.32
N VAL A 145 -9.92 -6.46 6.61
CA VAL A 145 -9.83 -5.07 7.05
C VAL A 145 -11.17 -4.39 6.84
N ASP A 146 -11.73 -3.90 7.94
CA ASP A 146 -12.89 -3.02 7.91
C ASP A 146 -12.44 -1.60 7.55
N TYR A 147 -13.06 -1.02 6.52
CA TYR A 147 -12.68 0.29 5.99
C TYR A 147 -13.32 1.44 6.77
N GLU A 148 -14.51 1.25 7.37
CA GLU A 148 -15.23 2.35 8.01
C GLU A 148 -14.46 2.91 9.23
N PRO A 149 -13.95 2.08 10.16
CA PRO A 149 -13.17 2.59 11.29
C PRO A 149 -11.88 3.30 10.84
N LEU A 150 -11.30 2.89 9.71
CA LEU A 150 -10.13 3.52 9.14
C LEU A 150 -10.45 4.91 8.59
N ILE A 151 -11.51 5.03 7.78
CA ILE A 151 -11.93 6.30 7.17
C ILE A 151 -12.41 7.30 8.21
N LEU A 152 -13.07 6.83 9.27
CA LEU A 152 -13.57 7.68 10.36
C LEU A 152 -12.50 8.00 11.42
N SER A 153 -11.31 7.41 11.31
CA SER A 153 -10.23 7.58 12.29
C SER A 153 -9.81 9.05 12.46
N PRO A 154 -9.47 9.49 13.69
CA PRO A 154 -8.82 10.78 13.90
C PRO A 154 -7.42 10.83 13.26
N ASN A 155 -6.80 9.68 13.00
CA ASN A 155 -5.47 9.59 12.43
C ASN A 155 -5.48 9.68 10.90
N ARG A 156 -4.73 10.64 10.34
CA ARG A 156 -4.64 10.84 8.88
C ARG A 156 -4.14 9.59 8.14
N ASN A 157 -3.14 8.88 8.67
CA ASN A 157 -2.59 7.71 8.00
C ASN A 157 -3.64 6.59 7.90
N LEU A 158 -4.43 6.39 8.96
CA LEU A 158 -5.53 5.43 8.94
C LEU A 158 -6.63 5.84 7.96
N ARG A 159 -7.00 7.13 7.90
CA ARG A 159 -7.97 7.60 6.89
C ARG A 159 -7.51 7.34 5.47
N MET A 160 -6.26 7.69 5.16
CA MET A 160 -5.69 7.45 3.83
C MET A 160 -5.56 5.95 3.52
N LEU A 161 -5.27 5.12 4.52
CA LEU A 161 -5.29 3.66 4.37
C LEU A 161 -6.71 3.17 4.05
N GLY A 162 -7.72 3.65 4.78
CA GLY A 162 -9.13 3.32 4.55
C GLY A 162 -9.58 3.67 3.13
N LEU A 163 -9.27 4.88 2.65
CA LEU A 163 -9.52 5.27 1.25
C LEU A 163 -8.80 4.34 0.26
N SER A 164 -7.55 3.96 0.58
CA SER A 164 -6.77 3.07 -0.28
C SER A 164 -7.34 1.63 -0.29
N VAL A 165 -7.91 1.16 0.81
CA VAL A 165 -8.62 -0.13 0.91
C VAL A 165 -9.87 -0.09 0.03
N VAL A 166 -10.74 0.90 0.21
CA VAL A 166 -11.96 1.05 -0.63
C VAL A 166 -11.60 1.09 -2.11
N TRP A 167 -10.61 1.90 -2.48
CA TRP A 167 -10.14 1.99 -3.86
C TRP A 167 -9.61 0.66 -4.39
N ARG A 168 -8.80 -0.04 -3.59
CA ARG A 168 -8.13 -1.27 -4.05
C ARG A 168 -9.09 -2.45 -4.20
N PHE A 169 -10.12 -2.50 -3.37
CA PHE A 169 -11.08 -3.61 -3.34
C PHE A 169 -12.41 -3.28 -4.03
N GLY A 170 -12.62 -2.04 -4.49
CA GLY A 170 -13.84 -1.66 -5.20
C GLY A 170 -15.09 -1.72 -4.31
N ILE A 171 -14.99 -1.21 -3.07
CA ILE A 171 -16.09 -1.31 -2.09
C ILE A 171 -17.15 -0.23 -2.40
N GLU A 172 -18.20 -0.62 -3.11
CA GLU A 172 -19.29 0.29 -3.52
C GLU A 172 -20.08 0.85 -2.33
N ASP A 173 -20.27 0.06 -1.27
CA ASP A 173 -20.97 0.46 -0.04
C ASP A 173 -20.36 1.69 0.65
N ALA A 174 -19.11 2.05 0.31
CA ALA A 174 -18.44 3.23 0.83
C ALA A 174 -18.93 4.56 0.20
N GLU A 175 -19.75 4.54 -0.85
CA GLU A 175 -20.16 5.73 -1.63
C GLU A 175 -20.62 6.89 -0.74
N GLU A 176 -21.56 6.66 0.17
CA GLU A 176 -22.14 7.71 1.02
C GLU A 176 -21.09 8.35 1.95
N ILE A 177 -20.17 7.55 2.49
CA ILE A 177 -19.08 8.05 3.33
C ILE A 177 -18.11 8.90 2.50
N LEU A 178 -17.81 8.48 1.27
CA LEU A 178 -16.93 9.21 0.35
C LEU A 178 -17.56 10.53 -0.09
N LEU A 179 -18.85 10.55 -0.43
CA LEU A 179 -19.59 11.76 -0.79
C LEU A 179 -19.57 12.78 0.36
N ARG A 180 -19.78 12.33 1.60
CA ARG A 180 -19.66 13.19 2.78
C ARG A 180 -18.25 13.78 2.93
N ILE A 181 -17.19 13.00 2.72
CA ILE A 181 -15.81 13.50 2.78
C ILE A 181 -15.57 14.60 1.76
N VAL A 182 -16.02 14.38 0.51
CA VAL A 182 -15.92 15.36 -0.58
C VAL A 182 -16.72 16.62 -0.26
N ALA A 183 -17.95 16.49 0.26
CA ALA A 183 -18.81 17.61 0.63
C ALA A 183 -18.22 18.47 1.75
N GLU A 184 -17.55 17.83 2.72
CA GLU A 184 -16.85 18.51 3.81
C GLU A 184 -15.56 19.20 3.36
N ASN A 185 -15.09 18.92 2.14
CA ASN A 185 -13.91 19.52 1.51
C ASN A 185 -12.66 19.48 2.42
N ARG A 186 -12.47 18.35 3.13
CA ARG A 186 -11.27 18.08 3.92
C ARG A 186 -10.05 17.89 3.02
N SER A 187 -8.98 18.61 3.31
CA SER A 187 -7.66 18.61 2.66
C SER A 187 -7.38 17.55 1.56
N GLU A 188 -6.46 16.62 1.82
CA GLU A 188 -6.04 15.58 0.87
C GLU A 188 -7.05 14.44 0.79
N GLU A 189 -7.84 14.24 1.84
CA GLU A 189 -8.85 13.18 1.92
C GLU A 189 -9.96 13.35 0.89
N SER A 190 -10.42 14.58 0.61
CA SER A 190 -11.45 14.84 -0.41
C SER A 190 -10.94 14.55 -1.80
N VAL A 191 -9.67 14.86 -2.08
CA VAL A 191 -9.04 14.51 -3.36
C VAL A 191 -8.95 12.99 -3.50
N GLY A 192 -8.49 12.30 -2.45
CA GLY A 192 -8.47 10.84 -2.42
C GLY A 192 -9.85 10.22 -2.65
N ALA A 193 -10.85 10.67 -1.88
CA ALA A 193 -12.23 10.22 -2.00
C ALA A 193 -12.82 10.48 -3.40
N MET A 194 -12.52 11.63 -4.01
CA MET A 194 -12.94 11.94 -5.38
C MET A 194 -12.37 10.93 -6.40
N TYR A 195 -11.10 10.55 -6.28
CA TYR A 195 -10.52 9.52 -7.13
C TYR A 195 -11.15 8.14 -6.91
N VAL A 196 -11.49 7.81 -5.66
CA VAL A 196 -12.19 6.56 -5.34
C VAL A 196 -13.58 6.55 -5.96
N LEU A 197 -14.39 7.60 -5.77
CA LEU A 197 -15.72 7.75 -6.38
C LEU A 197 -15.66 7.61 -7.91
N CYS A 198 -14.67 8.24 -8.56
CA CYS A 198 -14.47 8.06 -10.00
C CYS A 198 -14.19 6.60 -10.39
N THR A 199 -13.44 5.86 -9.56
CA THR A 199 -13.12 4.44 -9.82
C THR A 199 -14.33 3.53 -9.64
N LEU A 200 -15.16 3.81 -8.62
CA LEU A 200 -16.36 3.03 -8.33
C LEU A 200 -17.48 3.27 -9.37
N HIS A 201 -17.25 4.12 -10.37
CA HIS A 201 -18.29 4.60 -11.28
C HIS A 201 -19.49 5.26 -10.59
N SER A 202 -19.33 5.61 -9.30
CA SER A 202 -20.26 6.39 -8.53
C SER A 202 -20.52 7.71 -9.24
N VAL A 203 -21.78 8.10 -9.22
CA VAL A 203 -22.34 9.09 -10.14
C VAL A 203 -21.60 10.43 -9.97
N ILE A 204 -20.76 10.79 -10.94
CA ILE A 204 -20.10 12.12 -11.01
C ILE A 204 -21.17 13.23 -10.98
N THR A 205 -22.43 12.88 -11.30
CA THR A 205 -23.58 13.79 -11.26
C THR A 205 -24.17 14.10 -9.90
N ARG A 206 -23.53 13.68 -8.81
CA ARG A 206 -23.96 14.04 -7.45
C ARG A 206 -23.63 15.52 -7.14
N PRO A 207 -24.52 16.26 -6.46
CA PRO A 207 -24.30 17.68 -6.12
C PRO A 207 -23.03 17.94 -5.29
N GLU A 208 -22.61 16.99 -4.45
CA GLU A 208 -21.40 17.07 -3.64
C GLU A 208 -20.15 17.12 -4.54
N VAL A 209 -20.13 16.28 -5.57
CA VAL A 209 -19.07 16.21 -6.57
C VAL A 209 -19.06 17.47 -7.42
N GLU A 210 -20.22 17.94 -7.87
CA GLU A 210 -20.37 19.20 -8.59
C GLU A 210 -19.70 20.36 -7.86
N LYS A 211 -20.10 20.55 -6.61
CA LYS A 211 -19.65 21.64 -5.77
C LYS A 211 -18.15 21.55 -5.53
N PHE A 212 -17.62 20.35 -5.29
CA PHE A 212 -16.20 20.13 -5.07
C PHE A 212 -15.37 20.42 -6.33
N VAL A 213 -15.79 19.92 -7.50
CA VAL A 213 -15.13 20.18 -8.79
C VAL A 213 -15.20 21.67 -9.17
N GLY A 214 -16.32 22.33 -8.90
CA GLY A 214 -16.48 23.78 -9.09
C GLY A 214 -15.50 24.62 -8.26
N GLY A 215 -15.10 24.12 -7.08
CA GLY A 215 -14.09 24.75 -6.23
C GLY A 215 -12.63 24.52 -6.65
N MET A 216 -12.36 23.59 -7.58
CA MET A 216 -11.00 23.30 -8.05
C MET A 216 -10.48 24.39 -8.99
N ASN A 217 -9.17 24.57 -9.04
CA ASN A 217 -8.54 25.38 -10.09
C ASN A 217 -8.45 24.61 -11.44
N PRO A 218 -8.19 25.29 -12.57
CA PRO A 218 -8.12 24.63 -13.88
C PRO A 218 -7.08 23.51 -13.99
N VAL A 219 -5.97 23.61 -13.26
CA VAL A 219 -4.91 22.58 -13.27
C VAL A 219 -5.41 21.31 -12.57
N GLN A 220 -6.02 21.45 -11.40
CA GLN A 220 -6.62 20.35 -10.65
C GLN A 220 -7.71 19.65 -11.47
N ARG A 221 -8.62 20.41 -12.09
CA ARG A 221 -9.65 19.85 -12.97
C ARG A 221 -9.06 19.09 -14.16
N ARG A 222 -8.03 19.62 -14.81
CA ARG A 222 -7.35 18.91 -15.91
C ARG A 222 -6.73 17.57 -15.47
N VAL A 223 -6.16 17.49 -14.27
CA VAL A 223 -5.62 16.22 -13.74
C VAL A 223 -6.76 15.22 -13.48
N LEU A 224 -7.86 15.69 -12.87
CA LEU A 224 -9.05 14.87 -12.64
C LEU A 224 -9.66 14.37 -13.97
N LEU A 225 -9.76 15.22 -14.98
CA LEU A 225 -10.25 14.87 -16.32
C LEU A 225 -9.44 13.76 -16.98
N ARG A 226 -8.11 13.82 -16.87
CA ARG A 226 -7.23 12.74 -17.37
C ARG A 226 -7.51 11.42 -16.69
N TYR A 227 -7.77 11.46 -15.38
CA TYR A 227 -8.11 10.27 -14.62
C TYR A 227 -9.47 9.71 -15.04
N ILE A 228 -10.51 10.56 -15.08
CA ILE A 228 -11.86 10.19 -15.51
C ILE A 228 -11.85 9.57 -16.91
N ALA A 229 -11.10 10.13 -17.85
CA ALA A 229 -10.98 9.57 -19.19
C ALA A 229 -10.34 8.18 -19.19
N ARG A 230 -9.35 7.93 -18.32
CA ARG A 230 -8.76 6.59 -18.15
C ARG A 230 -9.72 5.59 -17.53
N GLN A 231 -10.66 6.05 -16.70
CA GLN A 231 -11.75 5.21 -16.18
C GLN A 231 -12.84 4.97 -17.24
N GLY A 232 -12.78 5.61 -18.42
CA GLY A 232 -13.68 5.30 -19.53
C GLY A 232 -15.04 5.99 -19.49
N TYR A 233 -15.18 7.10 -18.75
CA TYR A 233 -16.44 7.87 -18.75
C TYR A 233 -16.74 8.48 -20.11
N SER A 234 -18.02 8.52 -20.47
CA SER A 234 -18.47 9.24 -21.66
C SER A 234 -18.37 10.76 -21.46
N ALA A 235 -18.18 11.51 -22.55
CA ALA A 235 -18.23 12.98 -22.48
C ALA A 235 -19.59 13.50 -22.00
N ASN A 236 -20.67 12.74 -22.23
CA ASN A 236 -22.02 13.09 -21.79
C ASN A 236 -22.16 13.06 -20.26
N ALA A 237 -21.45 12.15 -19.58
CA ALA A 237 -21.46 12.07 -18.11
C ALA A 237 -20.85 13.30 -17.42
N LEU A 238 -20.11 14.14 -18.17
CA LEU A 238 -19.41 15.32 -17.66
C LEU A 238 -20.09 16.65 -18.03
N GLN A 239 -21.25 16.59 -18.69
CA GLN A 239 -21.90 17.79 -19.23
C GLN A 239 -22.23 18.86 -18.19
N VAL A 240 -22.39 18.46 -16.91
CA VAL A 240 -22.90 19.32 -15.84
C VAL A 240 -21.78 20.05 -15.06
N PHE A 241 -20.53 19.55 -15.04
CA PHE A 241 -19.53 20.02 -14.04
C PHE A 241 -18.36 20.85 -14.57
N ILE A 242 -18.24 21.03 -15.88
CA ILE A 242 -16.97 21.46 -16.47
C ILE A 242 -17.20 22.53 -17.55
N PRO A 243 -16.41 23.63 -17.60
CA PRO A 243 -16.52 24.64 -18.64
C PRO A 243 -16.36 24.08 -20.06
N GLU A 244 -17.00 24.71 -21.05
CA GLU A 244 -16.99 24.25 -22.45
C GLU A 244 -15.57 24.08 -23.04
N GLU A 245 -14.62 24.94 -22.67
CA GLU A 245 -13.22 24.82 -23.11
C GLU A 245 -12.57 23.51 -22.61
N GLU A 246 -12.85 23.12 -21.37
CA GLU A 246 -12.34 21.90 -20.76
C GLU A 246 -13.08 20.65 -21.28
N LYS A 247 -14.33 20.78 -21.72
CA LYS A 247 -15.06 19.70 -22.43
C LYS A 247 -14.38 19.34 -23.75
N ARG A 248 -13.99 20.33 -24.56
CA ARG A 248 -13.24 20.10 -25.81
C ARG A 248 -11.92 19.39 -25.54
N TYR A 249 -11.21 19.79 -24.47
CA TYR A 249 -10.00 19.11 -24.03
C TYR A 249 -10.26 17.64 -23.66
N TYR A 250 -11.35 17.35 -22.93
CA TYR A 250 -11.71 15.99 -22.54
C TYR A 250 -12.01 15.10 -23.75
N VAL A 251 -12.79 15.58 -24.72
CA VAL A 251 -13.11 14.83 -25.95
C VAL A 251 -11.82 14.47 -26.70
N SER A 252 -10.94 15.44 -26.92
CA SER A 252 -9.62 15.20 -27.54
C SER A 252 -8.80 14.14 -26.78
N LEU A 253 -8.88 14.14 -25.45
CA LEU A 253 -8.16 13.18 -24.62
C LEU A 253 -8.73 11.76 -24.75
N VAL A 254 -10.06 11.61 -24.72
CA VAL A 254 -10.73 10.32 -24.92
C VAL A 254 -10.43 9.75 -26.31
N ASP A 255 -10.46 10.58 -27.35
CA ASP A 255 -10.14 10.17 -28.71
C ASP A 255 -8.68 9.71 -28.81
N SER A 256 -7.75 10.40 -28.14
CA SER A 256 -6.35 9.98 -28.08
C SER A 256 -6.15 8.62 -27.39
N TYR A 257 -6.96 8.27 -26.39
CA TYR A 257 -6.87 6.95 -25.77
C TYR A 257 -7.45 5.85 -26.65
N LYS A 258 -8.54 6.13 -27.38
CA LYS A 258 -9.15 5.16 -28.32
C LYS A 258 -8.24 4.84 -29.50
N LEU A 259 -7.48 5.81 -30.01
CA LEU A 259 -6.55 5.63 -31.13
C LEU A 259 -5.32 4.77 -30.78
N ASN A 260 -5.00 4.57 -29.50
CA ASN A 260 -3.88 3.75 -29.04
C ASN A 260 -4.27 2.29 -28.72
N VAL A 261 -5.50 1.87 -29.01
CA VAL A 261 -6.02 0.50 -28.81
C VAL A 261 -6.21 -0.23 -30.15
N GLY A 262 -5.62 0.31 -31.23
CA GLY A 262 -5.60 -0.30 -32.57
C GLY A 262 -4.35 -1.12 -32.83
#